data_AF-A0A7Y2T9G4-F1
#
_entry.id   AF-A0A7Y2T9G4-F1
#
_cell.length_a   1.000
_cell.length_b   1.000
_cell.length_c   1.000
_cell.angle_alpha   90.00
_cell.angle_beta   90.00
_cell.angle_gamma   90.00
#
_symmetry.space_group_name_H-M   'P 1'
#
loop_
_entity.id
_entity.type
_entity.pdbx_description
1 polymer ?
#
loop_
_entity_poly.entity_id
_entity_poly.type
_entity_poly.pdbx_seq_one_letter_code
_entity_poly.pdbx_strand_id
1 'polypeptide(L)' 'MILEFTQSAVSDLEKISQYTRDTWGEEQEERYLKSLHRKFAQITGDPSRWRFREELFPRCHGFG' A
#
# COMPACT_ATOMS: atom_id res chain seq x y z
N MET A 1 -3.81 -15.82 3.93
CA MET A 1 -4.22 -15.09 2.72
C MET A 1 -2.97 -14.58 2.02
N ILE A 2 -2.86 -14.75 0.71
CA ILE A 2 -1.75 -14.23 -0.09
C ILE A 2 -2.19 -12.89 -0.69
N LEU A 3 -1.33 -11.88 -0.64
CA LEU A 3 -1.61 -10.57 -1.22
C LEU A 3 -1.01 -10.53 -2.62
N GLU A 4 -1.85 -10.30 -3.62
CA GLU A 4 -1.45 -10.18 -5.02
C GLU A 4 -1.58 -8.72 -5.47
N PHE A 5 -0.57 -8.22 -6.16
CA PHE A 5 -0.56 -6.88 -6.71
C PHE A 5 -0.75 -6.93 -8.23
N THR A 6 -1.51 -5.97 -8.75
CA THR A 6 -1.52 -5.71 -10.19
C THR A 6 -0.17 -5.09 -10.60
N GLN A 7 0.16 -5.17 -11.89
CA GLN A 7 1.37 -4.54 -12.41
C GLN A 7 1.41 -3.02 -12.14
N SER A 8 0.25 -2.35 -12.23
CA SER A 8 0.15 -0.93 -11.90
C SER A 8 0.47 -0.67 -10.43
N ALA A 9 -0.05 -1.49 -9.51
CA ALA A 9 0.23 -1.34 -8.09
C ALA A 9 1.72 -1.56 -7.77
N VAL A 10 2.40 -2.50 -8.44
CA VAL A 10 3.86 -2.66 -8.33
C VAL A 10 4.58 -1.40 -8.81
N SER A 11 4.18 -0.85 -9.96
CA SER A 11 4.78 0.39 -10.48
C SER A 11 4.55 1.59 -9.56
N ASP A 12 3.40 1.66 -8.89
CA ASP A 12 3.11 2.70 -7.91
C ASP A 12 4.05 2.57 -6.69
N LEU A 13 4.29 1.36 -6.20
CA LEU A 13 5.22 1.11 -5.09
C LEU A 13 6.67 1.52 -5.47
N GLU A 14 7.12 1.17 -6.67
CA GLU A 14 8.44 1.56 -7.17
C GLU A 14 8.60 3.08 -7.24
N LYS A 15 7.59 3.78 -7.79
CA LYS A 15 7.58 5.25 -7.89
C LYS A 15 7.58 5.91 -6.52
N ILE A 16 6.79 5.40 -5.57
CA ILE A 16 6.75 5.93 -4.21
C ILE A 16 8.09 5.73 -3.50
N SER A 17 8.70 4.55 -3.65
CA SER A 17 10.03 4.25 -3.10
C SER A 17 11.08 5.23 -3.63
N GLN A 18 11.18 5.33 -4.96
CA GLN A 18 12.13 6.19 -5.65
C GLN A 18 11.93 7.66 -5.26
N TYR A 19 10.69 8.15 -5.32
CA TYR A 19 10.37 9.52 -4.92
C TYR A 19 10.74 9.80 -3.45
N THR A 20 10.46 8.86 -2.55
CA THR A 20 10.77 9.01 -1.12
C THR A 20 12.27 9.07 -0.89
N ARG A 21 13.04 8.23 -1.57
CA ARG A 21 14.50 8.23 -1.52
C ARG A 21 15.08 9.53 -2.07
N ASP A 22 14.62 9.96 -3.24
CA ASP A 22 15.14 11.15 -3.91
C ASP A 22 14.82 12.43 -3.12
N THR A 23 13.69 12.46 -2.42
CA THR A 23 13.24 13.65 -1.69
C THR A 23 13.80 13.71 -0.27
N TRP A 24 13.90 12.58 0.43
CA TRP A 24 14.20 12.54 1.87
C TRP A 24 15.34 11.60 2.28
N GLY A 25 15.93 10.86 1.33
CA GLY A 25 17.02 9.93 1.56
C GLY A 25 16.60 8.50 1.90
N GLU A 26 17.58 7.60 1.87
CA GLU A 26 17.40 6.14 2.00
C GLU A 26 16.78 5.72 3.33
N GLU A 27 17.11 6.40 4.43
CA GLU A 27 16.53 6.07 5.74
C GLU A 27 15.01 6.30 5.75
N GLN A 28 14.56 7.38 5.11
CA GLN A 28 13.13 7.69 5.04
C GLN A 28 12.39 6.74 4.10
N GLU A 29 13.03 6.35 2.98
CA GLU A 29 12.54 5.29 2.10
C GLU A 29 12.32 3.98 2.87
N GLU A 30 13.33 3.51 3.60
CA GLU A 30 13.25 2.25 4.35
C GLU A 30 12.13 2.31 5.41
N ARG A 31 12.03 3.42 6.15
CA ARG A 31 10.96 3.64 7.14
C ARG A 31 9.58 3.61 6.48
N TYR A 32 9.43 4.25 5.32
CA TYR A 32 8.17 4.30 4.60
C TYR A 32 7.77 2.91 4.06
N LEU A 33 8.70 2.18 3.43
CA LEU A 33 8.46 0.81 2.96
C LEU A 33 8.06 -0.12 4.12
N LYS A 34 8.75 -0.05 5.26
CA LYS A 34 8.36 -0.81 6.47
C LYS A 34 6.94 -0.48 6.93
N SER A 35 6.51 0.78 6.83
CA SER A 35 5.14 1.19 7.16
C SER A 35 4.10 0.58 6.21
N LEU A 36 4.40 0.56 4.90
CA LEU A 36 3.54 -0.08 3.89
C LEU A 36 3.41 -1.59 4.15
N HIS A 37 4.52 -2.28 4.42
CA HIS A 37 4.49 -3.70 4.77
C HIS A 37 3.62 -3.99 6.00
N ARG A 38 3.71 -3.15 7.05
CA ARG A 38 2.83 -3.28 8.23
C ARG A 38 1.36 -3.07 7.85
N LYS A 39 1.07 -2.13 6.96
CA LYS A 39 -0.29 -1.89 6.47
C LYS A 39 -0.82 -3.09 5.70
N PHE A 40 -0.03 -3.69 4.80
CA PHE A 40 -0.42 -4.91 4.08
C PHE A 40 -0.68 -6.07 5.03
N ALA A 41 0.11 -6.22 6.10
CA ALA A 41 -0.13 -7.23 7.13
C ALA A 41 -1.46 -7.01 7.87
N GLN A 42 -1.84 -5.75 8.14
CA GLN A 42 -3.14 -5.44 8.72
C GLN A 42 -4.29 -5.76 7.74
N ILE A 43 -4.10 -5.46 6.45
CA ILE A 43 -5.10 -5.74 5.42
C ILE A 43 -5.33 -7.25 5.28
N THR A 44 -4.28 -8.06 5.27
CA THR A 44 -4.42 -9.52 5.16
C THR A 44 -4.92 -10.18 6.44
N GLY A 45 -4.71 -9.57 7.60
CA GLY A 45 -5.19 -10.05 8.90
C GLY A 45 -6.71 -9.87 9.10
N ASP A 46 -7.27 -8.75 8.64
CA ASP A 46 -8.71 -8.50 8.65
C ASP A 46 -9.13 -7.60 7.46
N PRO A 47 -9.41 -8.20 6.29
CA PRO A 47 -9.83 -7.45 5.10
C PRO A 47 -11.19 -6.76 5.27
N SER A 48 -12.07 -7.29 6.12
CA SER A 48 -13.44 -6.80 6.28
C SER A 48 -13.54 -5.49 7.08
N ARG A 49 -12.48 -5.18 7.84
CA ARG A 49 -12.37 -3.96 8.64
C ARG A 49 -12.37 -2.66 7.82
N TRP A 50 -11.95 -2.74 6.56
CA TRP A 50 -11.73 -1.55 5.74
C TRP A 50 -13.03 -1.05 5.12
N ARG A 51 -13.18 0.27 5.05
CA ARG A 51 -14.40 0.90 4.55
C ARG A 51 -14.61 0.53 3.08
N PHE A 52 -15.79 0.02 2.75
CA PHE A 52 -16.23 -0.14 1.37
C PHE A 52 -16.31 1.23 0.69
N ARG A 53 -15.79 1.30 -0.53
CA ARG A 53 -15.77 2.50 -1.36
C ARG A 53 -16.53 2.24 -2.66
N GLU A 54 -17.79 1.82 -2.54
CA GLU A 54 -18.63 1.50 -3.70
C GLU A 54 -18.78 2.65 -4.69
N GLU A 55 -18.60 3.89 -4.23
CA GLU A 55 -18.59 5.09 -5.06
C GLU A 55 -17.38 5.20 -5.99
N LEU A 56 -16.29 4.46 -5.70
CA LEU A 56 -15.11 4.39 -6.57
C LEU A 56 -15.21 3.19 -7.51
N PHE A 57 -15.46 2.00 -6.96
CA PHE A 57 -15.63 0.78 -7.73
C PHE A 57 -16.35 -0.29 -6.90
N PRO A 58 -17.21 -1.14 -7.50
CA PRO A 58 -17.86 -2.22 -6.77
C PRO A 58 -16.86 -3.16 -6.10
N ARG A 59 -17.12 -3.52 -4.84
CA ARG A 59 -16.26 -4.42 -4.02
C ARG A 59 -14.84 -3.89 -3.80
N CYS A 60 -14.61 -2.58 -3.89
CA CYS A 60 -13.34 -2.00 -3.49
C CYS A 60 -13.40 -1.47 -2.05
N HIS A 61 -12.27 -1.57 -1.36
CA HIS A 61 -12.10 -1.08 0.00
C HIS A 61 -11.01 -0.02 0.02
N GLY A 62 -11.20 1.01 0.84
CA GLY A 62 -10.19 2.02 1.13
C GLY A 62 -9.59 1.79 2.51
N PHE A 63 -8.27 1.84 2.59
CA PHE A 63 -7.51 1.86 3.84
C PHE A 63 -6.80 3.20 3.98
N GLY A 64 -6.92 3.83 5.15
CA GLY A 64 -6.19 5.03 5.57
C GLY A 64 -5.24 4.68 6.68
#